data_AF-A0A251XPJ9-F1
#
_entry.id   AF-A0A251XPJ9-F1
#
_cell.length_a   1.000
_cell.length_b   1.000
_cell.length_c   1.000
_cell.angle_alpha   90.00
_cell.angle_beta   90.00
_cell.angle_gamma   90.00
#
_symmetry.space_group_name_H-M   'P 1'
#
loop_
_entity.id
_entity.type
_entity.pdbx_description
1 polymer ?
#
loop_
_entity_poly.entity_id
_entity_poly.type
_entity_poly.pdbx_seq_one_letter_code
_entity_poly.pdbx_strand_id
1 'polypeptide(L)'
;MRGGRGDRPRDRRAGRVHGRRHERAVDAREAWEQGRGVCQDITHIVIGALRHVGIPARYVSGYLHPKPNAAVGETVTGESHAWVEWFCGEWRGWDPTNLIDIGDRHVLVGRGRDYRDVAPLRGIYAGPFRSKLFVRVEITRES
;
A
#
# COMPACT_ATOMS: atom_id res chain seq x y z
N MET A 1 50.88 38.63 -3.03
CA MET A 1 50.52 37.78 -1.87
C MET A 1 49.25 37.02 -2.23
N ARG A 2 49.33 35.68 -2.25
CA ARG A 2 48.25 34.75 -2.61
C ARG A 2 47.43 34.39 -1.36
N GLY A 3 46.15 34.05 -1.56
CA GLY A 3 45.32 33.28 -0.63
C GLY A 3 44.14 34.08 -0.07
N GLY A 4 42.91 33.61 -0.04
CA GLY A 4 42.31 32.35 -0.49
C GLY A 4 40.81 32.49 -0.31
N ARG A 5 40.01 32.17 -1.34
CA ARG A 5 38.55 32.11 -1.24
C ARG A 5 38.21 30.87 -0.41
N GLY A 6 37.62 31.07 0.76
CA GLY A 6 37.15 29.99 1.61
C GLY A 6 35.92 29.33 1.01
N ASP A 7 36.12 28.23 0.30
CA ASP A 7 35.09 27.23 0.00
C ASP A 7 34.68 26.54 1.31
N ARG A 8 33.44 26.72 1.74
CA ARG A 8 32.82 25.87 2.76
C ARG A 8 32.13 24.69 2.07
N PRO A 9 32.44 23.43 2.44
CA PRO A 9 31.85 22.27 1.80
C PRO A 9 30.38 22.11 2.20
N ARG A 10 29.53 21.94 1.19
CA ARG A 10 28.13 21.51 1.35
C ARG A 10 28.13 20.04 1.80
N ASP A 11 28.00 19.80 3.10
CA ASP A 11 27.71 18.46 3.62
C ASP A 11 26.25 18.08 3.30
N ARG A 12 26.03 17.62 2.07
CA ARG A 12 24.82 16.86 1.72
C ARG A 12 25.11 15.38 2.00
N ARG A 13 24.94 14.94 3.24
CA ARG A 13 24.69 13.53 3.51
C ARG A 13 23.35 13.15 2.87
N ALA A 14 23.42 12.72 1.62
CA ALA A 14 22.34 11.96 1.00
C ALA A 14 22.13 10.71 1.86
N GLY A 15 21.09 10.75 2.70
CA GLY A 15 20.62 9.58 3.42
C GLY A 15 20.37 8.48 2.40
N ARG A 16 21.14 7.40 2.48
CA ARG A 16 20.95 6.19 1.67
C ARG A 16 19.58 5.62 2.06
N VAL A 17 18.56 5.91 1.26
CA VAL A 17 17.27 5.23 1.33
C VAL A 17 17.56 3.76 1.03
N HIS A 18 17.62 2.94 2.07
CA HIS A 18 17.61 1.50 1.93
C HIS A 18 16.24 1.16 1.34
N GLY A 19 16.19 0.92 0.02
CA GLY A 19 15.02 0.35 -0.61
C GLY A 19 14.74 -0.98 0.08
N ARG A 20 13.67 -1.04 0.88
CA ARG A 20 13.16 -2.30 1.39
C ARG A 20 12.91 -3.19 0.18
N ARG A 21 13.42 -4.42 0.18
CA ARG A 21 12.94 -5.44 -0.76
C ARG A 21 11.45 -5.59 -0.47
N HIS A 22 10.62 -5.03 -1.34
CA HIS A 22 9.20 -5.36 -1.32
C HIS A 22 9.10 -6.84 -1.67
N GLU A 23 8.42 -7.62 -0.83
CA GLU A 23 8.00 -8.96 -1.25
C GLU A 23 7.21 -8.81 -2.54
N ARG A 24 7.60 -9.60 -3.55
CA ARG A 24 6.98 -9.54 -4.86
C ARG A 24 5.59 -10.16 -4.72
N ALA A 25 4.56 -9.43 -5.15
CA ALA A 25 3.23 -10.02 -5.27
C ALA A 25 3.29 -11.28 -6.13
N VAL A 26 2.72 -12.36 -5.61
CA VAL A 26 2.54 -13.64 -6.32
C VAL A 26 1.06 -13.79 -6.66
N ASP A 27 0.65 -14.93 -7.23
CA ASP A 27 -0.78 -15.22 -7.32
C ASP A 27 -1.31 -15.82 -6.00
N ALA A 28 -2.64 -15.78 -5.84
CA ALA A 28 -3.29 -16.24 -4.63
C ALA A 28 -3.02 -17.71 -4.31
N ARG A 29 -2.81 -18.55 -5.33
CA ARG A 29 -2.54 -19.97 -5.14
C ARG A 29 -1.15 -20.17 -4.57
N GLU A 30 -0.16 -19.50 -5.14
CA GLU A 30 1.22 -19.56 -4.66
C GLU A 30 1.32 -19.04 -3.22
N ALA A 31 0.68 -17.91 -2.90
CA ALA A 31 0.67 -17.38 -1.52
C ALA A 31 -0.01 -18.34 -0.53
N TRP A 32 -1.08 -19.02 -0.95
CA TRP A 32 -1.75 -20.05 -0.14
C TRP A 32 -0.82 -21.24 0.13
N GLU A 33 -0.16 -21.77 -0.91
CA GLU A 33 0.78 -22.88 -0.80
C GLU A 33 2.00 -22.52 0.08
N GLN A 34 2.44 -21.26 0.07
CA GLN A 34 3.57 -20.77 0.88
C GLN A 34 3.18 -20.36 2.30
N GLY A 35 1.89 -20.16 2.59
CA GLY A 35 1.41 -19.61 3.86
C GLY A 35 1.87 -18.17 4.13
N ARG A 36 2.32 -17.44 3.10
CA ARG A 36 2.78 -16.05 3.17
C ARG A 36 2.58 -15.35 1.83
N GLY A 37 2.38 -14.04 1.87
CA GLY A 37 2.23 -13.19 0.69
C GLY A 37 2.07 -11.73 1.10
N VAL A 38 1.98 -10.84 0.11
CA VAL A 38 1.69 -9.42 0.39
C VAL A 38 0.18 -9.20 0.60
N CYS A 39 -0.21 -8.00 1.05
CA CYS A 39 -1.61 -7.66 1.32
C CYS A 39 -2.55 -7.93 0.12
N GLN A 40 -2.05 -7.76 -1.11
CA GLN A 40 -2.78 -8.11 -2.32
C GLN A 40 -3.12 -9.61 -2.37
N ASP A 41 -2.13 -10.48 -2.16
CA ASP A 41 -2.25 -11.93 -2.31
C ASP A 41 -3.21 -12.48 -1.25
N ILE A 42 -3.02 -12.04 0.00
CA ILE A 42 -3.87 -12.41 1.14
C ILE A 42 -5.32 -11.97 0.89
N THR A 43 -5.54 -10.75 0.40
CA THR A 43 -6.88 -10.25 0.06
C THR A 43 -7.53 -11.08 -1.04
N HIS A 44 -6.79 -11.49 -2.08
CA HIS A 44 -7.33 -12.36 -3.13
C HIS A 44 -7.68 -13.75 -2.62
N ILE A 45 -6.88 -14.34 -1.73
CA ILE A 45 -7.20 -15.62 -1.08
C ILE A 45 -8.54 -15.53 -0.36
N VAL A 46 -8.73 -14.51 0.50
CA VAL A 46 -9.96 -14.37 1.29
C VAL A 46 -11.18 -14.12 0.39
N ILE A 47 -11.04 -13.27 -0.63
CA ILE A 47 -12.11 -13.05 -1.62
C ILE A 47 -12.46 -14.36 -2.36
N GLY A 48 -11.45 -15.14 -2.75
CA GLY A 48 -11.63 -16.43 -3.39
C GLY A 48 -12.40 -17.40 -2.50
N ALA A 49 -12.01 -17.52 -1.23
CA ALA A 49 -12.68 -18.36 -0.24
C ALA A 49 -14.14 -17.96 -0.01
N LEU A 50 -14.42 -16.67 0.18
CA LEU A 50 -15.78 -16.16 0.35
C LEU A 50 -16.66 -16.44 -0.87
N ARG A 51 -16.14 -16.15 -2.08
CA ARG A 51 -16.87 -16.41 -3.32
C ARG A 51 -17.11 -17.90 -3.56
N HIS A 52 -16.18 -18.77 -3.14
CA HIS A 52 -16.33 -20.22 -3.25
C HIS A 52 -17.55 -20.74 -2.47
N VAL A 53 -17.86 -20.13 -1.32
CA VAL A 53 -19.04 -20.48 -0.51
C VAL A 53 -20.27 -19.62 -0.83
N GLY A 54 -20.25 -18.88 -1.95
CA GLY A 54 -21.40 -18.10 -2.43
C GLY A 54 -21.57 -16.73 -1.79
N ILE A 55 -20.61 -16.25 -1.00
CA ILE A 55 -20.67 -14.92 -0.38
C ILE A 55 -20.12 -13.87 -1.38
N PRO A 56 -20.90 -12.84 -1.74
CA PRO A 56 -20.40 -11.75 -2.56
C PRO A 56 -19.29 -10.99 -1.83
N ALA A 57 -18.12 -10.91 -2.43
CA ALA A 57 -16.95 -10.21 -1.90
C ALA A 57 -16.27 -9.36 -2.97
N ARG A 58 -15.66 -8.25 -2.57
CA ARG A 58 -14.94 -7.30 -3.43
C ARG A 58 -13.57 -6.93 -2.85
N TYR A 59 -12.67 -6.61 -3.77
CA TYR A 59 -11.33 -6.12 -3.47
C TYR A 59 -11.38 -4.62 -3.22
N VAL A 60 -10.70 -4.17 -2.18
CA VAL A 60 -10.53 -2.74 -1.89
C VAL A 60 -9.06 -2.40 -1.97
N SER A 61 -8.73 -1.39 -2.77
CA SER A 61 -7.41 -0.77 -2.81
C SER A 61 -7.47 0.57 -2.10
N GLY A 62 -6.43 0.86 -1.32
CA GLY A 62 -6.32 2.11 -0.60
C GLY A 62 -4.95 2.32 0.01
N TYR A 63 -4.92 3.12 1.06
CA TYR A 63 -3.74 3.36 1.86
C TYR A 63 -4.02 3.14 3.34
N LEU A 64 -3.00 2.73 4.08
CA LEU A 64 -3.04 2.53 5.52
C LEU A 64 -2.16 3.56 6.22
N HIS A 65 -2.67 4.13 7.31
CA HIS A 65 -1.86 4.86 8.27
C HIS A 65 -1.02 3.86 9.09
N PRO A 66 0.31 3.80 8.91
CA PRO A 66 1.16 2.72 9.45
C PRO A 66 1.31 2.76 10.97
N LYS A 67 0.98 3.89 11.62
CA LYS A 67 1.04 4.04 13.07
C LYS A 67 -0.34 3.91 13.70
N PRO A 68 -0.63 2.83 14.45
CA PRO A 68 -1.90 2.67 15.17
C PRO A 68 -2.18 3.78 16.19
N ASN A 69 -1.12 4.25 16.85
CA ASN A 69 -1.18 5.18 17.98
C ASN A 69 -0.65 6.58 17.64
N ALA A 70 -0.66 6.98 16.36
CA ALA A 70 -0.24 8.34 16.00
C ALA A 70 -1.14 9.38 16.65
N ALA A 71 -0.57 10.56 16.94
CA ALA A 71 -1.35 11.67 17.45
C ALA A 71 -2.32 12.17 16.36
N VAL A 72 -3.49 12.68 16.77
CA VAL A 72 -4.34 13.45 15.83
C VAL A 72 -3.52 14.63 15.29
N GLY A 73 -3.60 14.88 13.99
CA GLY A 73 -2.82 15.90 13.29
C GLY A 73 -1.39 15.48 12.91
N GLU A 74 -0.95 14.28 13.26
CA GLU A 74 0.35 13.77 12.81
C GLU A 74 0.27 13.29 11.35
N THR A 75 1.07 13.91 10.47
CA THR A 75 1.21 13.47 9.07
C THR A 75 2.29 12.41 8.95
N VAL A 76 1.97 11.29 8.29
CA VAL A 76 2.91 10.21 8.00
C VAL A 76 2.89 9.82 6.52
N THR A 77 3.93 9.12 6.07
CA THR A 77 3.88 8.47 4.75
C THR A 77 2.95 7.26 4.84
N GLY A 78 1.86 7.29 4.08
CA GLY A 78 0.91 6.18 3.97
C GLY A 78 1.48 5.00 3.20
N GLU A 79 1.04 3.81 3.58
CA GLU A 79 1.45 2.56 2.91
C GLU A 79 0.32 2.09 1.99
N SER A 80 0.63 1.77 0.74
CA SER A 80 -0.36 1.17 -0.17
C SER A 80 -0.88 -0.13 0.44
N HIS A 81 -2.19 -0.29 0.48
CA HIS A 81 -2.81 -1.41 1.18
C HIS A 81 -4.01 -1.97 0.42
N ALA A 82 -4.37 -3.19 0.80
CA ALA A 82 -5.53 -3.89 0.26
C ALA A 82 -6.27 -4.63 1.37
N TRP A 83 -7.59 -4.67 1.26
CA TRP A 83 -8.46 -5.41 2.17
C TRP A 83 -9.69 -5.93 1.45
N VAL A 84 -10.46 -6.76 2.15
CA VAL A 84 -11.69 -7.37 1.63
C VAL A 84 -12.91 -6.66 2.19
N GLU A 85 -13.93 -6.48 1.35
CA GLU A 85 -15.30 -6.21 1.79
C GLU A 85 -16.23 -7.33 1.29
N TRP A 86 -17.16 -7.80 2.12
CA TRP A 86 -18.19 -8.79 1.74
C TRP A 86 -19.59 -8.31 2.10
N PHE A 87 -20.59 -8.89 1.44
CA PHE A 87 -21.99 -8.50 1.63
C PHE A 87 -22.75 -9.54 2.45
N CYS A 88 -23.35 -9.12 3.57
CA CYS A 88 -24.21 -9.95 4.42
C CYS A 88 -25.46 -9.19 4.90
N GLY A 89 -26.10 -8.45 4.00
CA GLY A 89 -27.18 -7.49 4.28
C GLY A 89 -26.69 -6.05 4.21
N GLU A 90 -25.40 -5.85 4.50
CA GLU A 90 -24.63 -4.64 4.26
C GLU A 90 -23.19 -5.01 3.90
N TRP A 91 -22.42 -4.03 3.43
CA TRP A 91 -20.99 -4.23 3.18
C TRP A 91 -20.21 -4.19 4.50
N ARG A 92 -19.53 -5.29 4.81
CA ARG A 92 -18.60 -5.42 5.95
C ARG A 92 -17.18 -5.51 5.42
N GLY A 93 -16.24 -4.86 6.08
CA GLY A 93 -14.83 -4.84 5.70
C GLY A 93 -13.93 -5.45 6.77
N TRP A 94 -12.86 -6.13 6.35
CA TRP A 94 -11.83 -6.66 7.24
C TRP A 94 -10.46 -6.63 6.57
N ASP A 95 -9.43 -6.33 7.34
CA ASP A 95 -8.03 -6.33 6.91
C ASP A 95 -7.36 -7.67 7.25
N PRO A 96 -7.23 -8.59 6.28
CA PRO A 96 -6.69 -9.91 6.54
C PRO A 96 -5.18 -9.92 6.74
N THR A 97 -4.50 -8.84 6.35
CA THR A 97 -3.04 -8.71 6.51
C THR A 97 -2.70 -8.36 7.95
N ASN A 98 -3.50 -7.47 8.56
CA ASN A 98 -3.26 -6.97 9.90
C ASN A 98 -4.18 -7.61 10.96
N LEU A 99 -5.14 -8.45 10.55
CA LEU A 99 -6.14 -9.11 11.41
C LEU A 99 -6.97 -8.12 12.24
N ILE A 100 -7.41 -7.02 11.61
CA ILE A 100 -8.18 -5.96 12.26
C ILE A 100 -9.38 -5.55 11.42
N ASP A 101 -10.38 -4.96 12.08
CA ASP A 101 -11.47 -4.28 11.39
C ASP A 101 -10.98 -3.03 10.65
N ILE A 102 -11.73 -2.64 9.63
CA ILE A 102 -11.50 -1.40 8.89
C ILE A 102 -11.92 -0.24 9.77
N GLY A 103 -11.01 0.72 9.97
CA GLY A 103 -11.26 1.91 10.78
C GLY A 103 -10.52 3.13 10.23
N ASP A 104 -10.30 4.12 11.09
CA ASP A 104 -9.82 5.47 10.71
C ASP A 104 -8.42 5.49 10.08
N ARG A 105 -7.70 4.36 10.11
CA ARG A 105 -6.39 4.21 9.48
C ARG A 105 -6.48 3.80 8.01
N HIS A 106 -7.63 3.33 7.54
CA HIS A 106 -7.81 2.82 6.19
C HIS A 106 -8.46 3.90 5.31
N VAL A 107 -7.67 4.46 4.40
CA VAL A 107 -8.13 5.41 3.40
C VAL A 107 -8.47 4.66 2.12
N LEU A 108 -9.75 4.61 1.79
CA LEU A 108 -10.24 3.94 0.58
C LEU A 108 -9.94 4.74 -0.68
N VAL A 109 -9.43 4.07 -1.71
CA VAL A 109 -9.21 4.66 -3.03
C VAL A 109 -10.14 4.05 -4.07
N GLY A 110 -10.32 2.73 -4.08
CA GLY A 110 -11.14 2.06 -5.09
C GLY A 110 -11.64 0.69 -4.66
N ARG A 111 -12.78 0.29 -5.24
CA ARG A 111 -13.41 -1.04 -5.05
C ARG A 111 -13.59 -1.74 -6.39
N GLY A 112 -13.25 -3.01 -6.47
CA GLY A 112 -13.28 -3.80 -7.70
C GLY A 112 -13.47 -5.29 -7.47
N ARG A 113 -13.53 -6.09 -8.55
CA ARG A 113 -13.60 -7.55 -8.44
C ARG A 113 -12.26 -8.13 -8.02
N ASP A 114 -11.17 -7.54 -8.50
CA ASP A 114 -9.79 -7.85 -8.14
C ASP A 114 -8.87 -6.61 -8.30
N TYR A 115 -7.57 -6.81 -8.11
CA TYR A 115 -6.57 -5.73 -8.14
C TYR A 115 -6.54 -4.99 -9.50
N ARG A 116 -6.81 -5.67 -10.61
CA ARG A 116 -6.69 -5.09 -11.96
C ARG A 116 -7.73 -4.01 -12.23
N ASP A 117 -8.85 -4.05 -11.51
CA ASP A 117 -9.92 -3.07 -11.60
C ASP A 117 -9.57 -1.76 -10.89
N VAL A 118 -8.70 -1.81 -9.88
CA VAL A 118 -8.46 -0.72 -8.92
C VAL A 118 -6.99 -0.54 -8.56
N ALA A 119 -6.09 -0.86 -9.49
CA ALA A 119 -4.66 -0.68 -9.28
C ALA A 119 -4.35 0.80 -8.97
N PRO A 120 -3.67 1.12 -7.84
CA PRO A 120 -3.49 2.50 -7.37
C PRO A 120 -2.64 3.35 -8.32
N LEU A 121 -1.79 2.70 -9.13
CA LEU A 121 -1.02 3.34 -10.20
C LEU A 121 -1.12 2.48 -11.45
N ARG A 122 -1.74 3.02 -12.51
CA ARG A 122 -1.84 2.39 -13.82
C ARG A 122 -1.59 3.42 -14.91
N GLY A 123 -0.69 3.12 -15.84
CA GLY A 123 -0.36 4.01 -16.96
C GLY A 123 0.70 3.40 -17.87
N ILE A 124 0.80 3.94 -19.09
CA ILE A 124 1.84 3.59 -20.06
C ILE A 124 2.82 4.77 -20.09
N TYR A 125 4.09 4.51 -19.81
CA TYR A 125 5.16 5.49 -20.01
C TYR A 125 5.86 5.21 -21.34
N ALA A 126 5.83 6.18 -22.26
CA ALA A 126 6.59 6.14 -23.50
C ALA A 126 7.69 7.22 -23.44
N GLY A 127 8.93 6.81 -23.21
CA GLY A 127 10.10 7.68 -23.11
C GLY A 127 11.40 6.87 -23.07
N PRO A 128 12.59 7.50 -23.02
CA PRO A 128 13.88 6.81 -23.05
C PRO A 128 14.02 5.76 -21.94
N PHE A 129 14.86 4.74 -22.17
CA PHE A 129 15.03 3.47 -21.43
C PHE A 129 15.18 3.54 -19.90
N ARG A 130 15.29 4.72 -19.29
CA ARG A 130 15.42 4.90 -17.83
C ARG A 130 14.55 6.04 -17.34
N SER A 131 13.36 5.71 -16.86
CA SER A 131 12.55 6.61 -16.02
C SER A 131 12.53 6.08 -14.58
N LYS A 132 12.50 7.01 -13.61
CA LYS A 132 12.26 6.71 -12.20
C LYS A 132 10.95 7.38 -11.83
N LEU A 133 9.98 6.60 -11.40
CA LEU A 133 8.74 7.11 -10.83
C LEU A 133 8.86 7.04 -9.31
N PHE A 134 8.63 8.18 -8.64
CA PHE A 134 8.54 8.27 -7.19
C PHE A 134 7.14 8.70 -6.83
N VAL A 135 6.48 7.93 -5.97
CA VAL A 135 5.14 8.25 -5.45
C VAL A 135 5.23 8.26 -3.93
N ARG A 136 4.71 9.32 -3.32
CA ARG A 136 4.54 9.46 -1.88
C ARG A 136 3.09 9.87 -1.63
N VAL A 137 2.43 9.16 -0.73
CA VAL A 137 1.12 9.54 -0.19
C VAL A 137 1.33 9.92 1.26
N GLU A 138 0.77 11.05 1.65
CA GLU A 138 0.79 11.55 3.02
C GLU A 138 -0.62 11.42 3.59
N ILE A 139 -0.72 10.89 4.80
CA ILE A 139 -1.98 10.66 5.51
C ILE A 139 -1.87 11.33 6.87
N THR A 140 -2.93 12.04 7.25
CA THR A 140 -3.10 12.67 8.56
C THR A 140 -4.43 12.21 9.13
N ARG A 141 -4.44 11.78 10.40
CA ARG A 141 -5.70 11.55 11.12
C ARG A 141 -6.23 12.87 11.66
N GLU A 142 -7.47 13.23 11.33
CA GLU A 142 -8.06 14.53 11.69
C GLU A 142 -8.90 14.53 12.98
N SER A 143 -9.31 13.37 13.47
CA SER A 143 -10.10 13.21 14.70
C SER A 143 -9.76 11.93 15.45
#